data_AF-A0A6B3F6Y1-F1
#
_entry.id   AF-A0A6B3F6Y1-F1
#
_cell.length_a   1.000
_cell.length_b   1.000
_cell.length_c   1.000
_cell.angle_alpha   90.00
_cell.angle_beta   90.00
_cell.angle_gamma   90.00
#
_symmetry.space_group_name_H-M   'P 1'
#
loop_
_entity.id
_entity.type
_entity.pdbx_description
1 polymer ?
#
loop_
_entity_poly.entity_id
_entity_poly.type
_entity_poly.pdbx_seq_one_letter_code
_entity_poly.pdbx_strand_id
1 'polypeptide(L)' 'PVRLVDERMTTVTAGQGLRASGVNTKKGRSVIDQAAAVIILQTALESEQRTGLPPGEDVVASG' A
#
# COMPACT_ATOMS: atom_id res chain seq x y z
N PRO A 1 -1.63 17.64 -3.74
CA PRO A 1 -1.14 17.40 -2.35
C PRO A 1 -0.62 15.97 -2.28
N VAL A 2 0.55 15.76 -1.67
CA VAL A 2 1.11 14.41 -1.42
C VAL A 2 0.90 14.12 0.06
N ARG A 3 0.44 12.91 0.40
CA ARG A 3 0.19 12.51 1.79
C ARG A 3 0.94 11.23 2.14
N LEU A 4 1.52 11.17 3.32
CA LEU A 4 2.14 9.96 3.85
C LEU A 4 1.09 9.14 4.59
N VAL A 5 0.97 7.88 4.22
CA VAL A 5 0.07 6.90 4.84
C VAL A 5 0.92 5.78 5.44
N ASP A 6 0.60 5.33 6.66
CA ASP A 6 1.35 4.26 7.33
C ASP A 6 1.20 2.92 6.57
N GLU A 7 2.32 2.36 6.15
CA GLU A 7 2.42 1.11 5.39
C GLU A 7 2.34 -0.15 6.26
N ARG A 8 2.46 -0.01 7.60
CA ARG A 8 2.62 -1.14 8.54
C ARG A 8 1.49 -2.16 8.55
N MET A 9 0.29 -1.81 8.07
CA MET A 9 -0.81 -2.76 7.91
C MET A 9 -0.69 -3.71 6.70
N THR A 10 0.26 -3.49 5.77
CA THR A 10 0.26 -4.22 4.49
C THR A 10 1.30 -5.33 4.37
N THR A 11 2.37 -5.30 5.18
CA THR A 11 3.51 -6.23 5.01
C THR A 11 3.22 -7.66 5.45
N VAL A 12 2.31 -7.86 6.41
CA VAL A 12 1.94 -9.20 6.91
C VAL A 12 0.96 -9.90 5.96
N THR A 13 -0.02 -9.18 5.42
CA THR A 13 -1.07 -9.75 4.55
C THR A 13 -0.58 -9.94 3.11
N ALA A 14 0.20 -9.01 2.55
CA ALA A 14 0.74 -9.14 1.20
C ALA A 14 1.78 -10.28 1.09
N GLY A 15 2.57 -10.52 2.15
CA GLY A 15 3.61 -11.54 2.17
C GLY A 15 3.12 -12.99 2.17
N GLN A 16 1.86 -13.25 2.55
CA GLN A 16 1.30 -14.61 2.55
C GLN A 16 0.81 -15.05 1.17
N GLY A 17 0.18 -14.17 0.38
CA GLY A 17 -0.31 -14.50 -0.96
C GLY A 17 0.79 -14.87 -1.97
N LEU A 18 2.00 -14.38 -1.75
CA LEU A 18 3.13 -14.52 -2.69
C LEU A 18 4.01 -15.73 -2.44
N ARG A 19 4.06 -16.20 -1.18
CA ARG A 19 4.71 -17.49 -0.88
C ARG A 19 3.90 -18.66 -1.42
N ALA A 20 2.58 -18.52 -1.51
CA ALA A 20 1.68 -19.56 -2.02
C ALA A 20 1.76 -19.74 -3.56
N SER A 21 2.22 -18.75 -4.33
CA SER A 21 2.16 -18.76 -5.80
C SER A 21 3.39 -19.34 -6.51
N GLY A 22 4.45 -19.75 -5.79
CA GLY A 22 5.62 -20.44 -6.37
C GLY A 22 6.43 -19.64 -7.40
N VAL A 23 6.18 -18.33 -7.53
CA VAL A 23 6.84 -17.47 -8.51
C VAL A 23 8.26 -17.14 -8.03
N ASN A 24 9.25 -17.27 -8.94
CA ASN A 24 10.63 -16.84 -8.70
C ASN A 24 10.63 -15.40 -8.15
N THR A 25 11.09 -15.24 -6.91
CA THR A 25 10.99 -14.02 -6.10
C THR A 25 11.52 -12.77 -6.79
N LYS A 26 12.50 -12.92 -7.70
CA LYS A 26 13.07 -11.79 -8.46
C LYS A 26 12.18 -11.33 -9.62
N LYS A 27 11.52 -12.26 -10.34
CA LYS A 27 10.58 -11.93 -11.42
C LYS A 27 9.20 -11.53 -10.88
N GLY A 28 8.81 -12.06 -9.72
CA GLY A 28 7.56 -11.71 -9.06
C GLY A 28 7.58 -10.33 -8.43
N ARG A 29 8.76 -9.81 -8.03
CA ARG A 29 8.87 -8.59 -7.21
C ARG A 29 8.13 -7.37 -7.79
N SER A 30 8.17 -7.12 -9.09
CA SER A 30 7.44 -5.98 -9.68
C SER A 30 5.92 -6.14 -9.60
N VAL A 31 5.40 -7.36 -9.82
CA VAL A 31 3.97 -7.69 -9.69
C VAL A 31 3.53 -7.60 -8.23
N ILE A 32 4.41 -8.01 -7.32
CA ILE A 32 4.24 -7.91 -5.87
C ILE A 32 4.11 -6.45 -5.45
N ASP A 33 5.04 -5.62 -5.88
CA ASP A 33 5.08 -4.20 -5.54
C ASP A 33 3.83 -3.48 -6.09
N GLN A 34 3.38 -3.84 -7.29
CA GLN A 34 2.12 -3.33 -7.86
C GLN A 34 0.88 -3.77 -7.05
N ALA A 35 0.79 -5.05 -6.68
CA ALA A 35 -0.32 -5.55 -5.88
C ALA A 35 -0.35 -4.88 -4.49
N ALA A 36 0.81 -4.70 -3.87
CA ALA A 36 0.93 -3.97 -2.61
C ALA A 36 0.48 -2.50 -2.77
N ALA A 37 0.88 -1.82 -3.85
CA ALA A 37 0.44 -0.46 -4.13
C ALA A 37 -1.08 -0.34 -4.29
N VAL A 38 -1.73 -1.30 -4.96
CA VAL A 38 -3.19 -1.35 -5.08
C VAL A 38 -3.86 -1.51 -3.71
N ILE A 39 -3.35 -2.42 -2.87
CA ILE A 39 -3.88 -2.64 -1.52
C ILE A 39 -3.74 -1.39 -0.64
N ILE A 40 -2.58 -0.71 -0.69
CA ILE A 40 -2.35 0.54 0.04
C ILE A 40 -3.35 1.60 -0.41
N LEU A 41 -3.55 1.78 -1.72
CA LEU A 41 -4.48 2.75 -2.26
C LEU A 41 -5.93 2.45 -1.84
N GLN A 42 -6.35 1.18 -1.96
CA GLN A 42 -7.70 0.78 -1.60
C GLN A 42 -7.99 1.00 -0.11
N THR A 43 -7.04 0.66 0.76
CA THR A 43 -7.14 0.90 2.20
C THR A 43 -7.27 2.40 2.52
N ALA A 44 -6.52 3.24 1.83
CA ALA A 44 -6.57 4.69 2.00
C ALA A 44 -7.94 5.26 1.59
N LEU A 45 -8.47 4.82 0.44
CA LEU A 45 -9.79 5.25 -0.07
C LEU A 45 -10.94 4.78 0.84
N GLU A 46 -10.88 3.56 1.35
CA GLU A 46 -11.87 3.04 2.31
C GLU A 46 -11.86 3.82 3.63
N SER A 47 -10.68 4.23 4.09
CA SER A 47 -10.53 5.07 5.29
C SER A 47 -11.14 6.46 5.07
N GLU A 48 -10.87 7.08 3.92
CA GLU A 48 -11.44 8.38 3.55
C GLU A 48 -12.97 8.31 3.45
N GLN A 49 -13.49 7.27 2.78
CA GLN A 49 -14.92 7.07 2.63
C GLN A 49 -15.63 6.91 3.99
N ARG A 50 -15.02 6.20 4.94
CA ARG A 50 -15.58 5.98 6.28
C ARG A 50 -15.55 7.22 7.18
N THR A 51 -14.51 8.02 7.07
CA THR A 51 -14.22 9.11 8.02
C THR A 51 -14.60 10.48 7.48
N GLY A 52 -14.75 10.63 6.16
CA GLY A 52 -14.90 11.90 5.47
C GLY A 52 -13.63 12.77 5.49
N LEU A 53 -12.52 12.24 6.01
CA LEU A 53 -11.25 12.95 6.14
C LEU A 53 -10.21 12.32 5.22
N PRO A 54 -9.39 13.12 4.52
CA PRO A 54 -8.35 12.59 3.66
C PRO A 54 -7.35 11.74 4.45
N PRO A 55 -6.84 10.64 3.89
CA PRO A 55 -5.95 9.73 4.59
C PRO A 55 -4.52 10.29 4.62
N GLY A 56 -3.83 10.05 5.74
CA GLY A 56 -2.42 10.38 5.90
C GLY A 56 -2.15 11.84 6.27
N GLU A 57 -0.86 12.17 6.34
CA GLU A 57 -0.37 13.50 6.71
C GLU A 57 0.13 14.23 5.47
N ASP A 58 -0.29 15.49 5.28
CA ASP A 58 0.18 16.32 4.17
C ASP A 58 1.70 16.50 4.24
N VAL A 59 2.39 16.13 3.15
CA VAL A 59 3.81 16.39 2.98
C VAL A 59 3.98 17.85 2.59
N VAL A 60 4.48 18.65 3.52
CA VAL A 60 4.96 19.98 3.21
C VAL A 60 6.28 19.79 2.47
N ALA A 61 6.33 20.19 1.20
CA ALA A 61 7.59 20.18 0.45
C ALA A 61 8.53 21.22 1.09
N SER A 62 9.52 20.77 1.84
CA SER A 62 10.64 21.59 2.26
C SER A 62 11.47 21.89 1.00
N GLY A 63 11.23 23.06 0.39
CA GLY A 63 12.08 23.65 -0.63
C GLY A 63 13.35 24.25 -0.02
#